data_AF-A0A940SNA5-F1
#
_entry.id   AF-A0A940SNA5-F1
#
_cell.length_a   1.000
_cell.length_b   1.000
_cell.length_c   1.000
_cell.angle_alpha   90.00
_cell.angle_beta   90.00
_cell.angle_gamma   90.00
#
_symmetry.space_group_name_H-M   'P 1'
#
loop_
_entity.id
_entity.type
_entity.pdbx_description
1 polymer ?
#
loop_
_entity_poly.entity_id
_entity_poly.type
_entity_poly.pdbx_seq_one_letter_code
_entity_poly.pdbx_strand_id
1 'polypeptide(L)'
;MVVSEAQKKTLNDSIRATADQLLSVEEKQGYGIPYQYEDPYEGMNESNRPYYPTIVPVGYEPGSNAKVLSNMIAMSYAYDLTAEEKYADGVLSGMNYLLGNNPVSFSYITGCGRYKALQPGT
;
A
#
# COMPACT_ATOMS: atom_id res chain seq x y z
N MET A 1 -5.87 -6.19 30.83
CA MET A 1 -4.50 -5.71 30.57
C MET A 1 -4.58 -4.19 30.42
N VAL A 2 -4.01 -3.42 31.34
CA VAL A 2 -3.99 -1.94 31.23
C VAL A 2 -2.68 -1.54 30.56
N VAL A 3 -2.77 -0.86 29.42
CA VAL A 3 -1.60 -0.37 28.67
C VAL A 3 -1.04 0.85 29.40
N SER A 4 0.28 0.88 29.64
CA SER A 4 0.92 2.02 30.31
C SER A 4 0.98 3.25 29.39
N GLU A 5 1.09 4.45 29.96
CA GLU A 5 1.23 5.68 29.18
C GLU A 5 2.47 5.67 28.28
N ALA A 6 3.57 5.05 28.74
CA ALA A 6 4.77 4.86 27.92
C ALA A 6 4.48 3.96 26.71
N GLN A 7 3.76 2.85 26.90
CA GLN A 7 3.38 1.95 25.81
C GLN A 7 2.44 2.62 24.81
N LYS A 8 1.47 3.42 25.28
CA LYS A 8 0.58 4.21 24.42
C LYS A 8 1.38 5.22 23.58
N LYS A 9 2.33 5.92 24.21
CA LYS A 9 3.19 6.87 23.48
C LYS A 9 4.01 6.17 22.40
N THR A 10 4.69 5.09 22.74
CA THR A 10 5.49 4.32 21.76
C THR A 10 4.63 3.82 20.61
N LEU A 11 3.40 3.34 20.90
CA LEU A 11 2.45 2.92 19.87
C LEU A 11 2.08 4.07 18.93
N ASN A 12 1.67 5.21 19.47
CA ASN A 12 1.26 6.37 18.68
C ASN A 12 2.41 6.91 17.82
N ASP A 13 3.63 6.98 18.40
CA ASP A 13 4.83 7.40 17.67
C ASP A 13 5.14 6.44 16.51
N SER A 14 4.96 5.13 16.72
CA SER A 14 5.21 4.13 15.67
C SER A 14 4.21 4.21 14.52
N ILE A 15 2.91 4.40 14.82
CA ILE A 15 1.86 4.57 13.80
C ILE A 15 2.15 5.82 12.97
N ARG A 16 2.48 6.93 13.63
CA ARG A 16 2.83 8.19 12.96
C ARG A 16 4.03 8.01 12.03
N ALA A 17 5.11 7.41 12.52
CA ALA A 17 6.32 7.19 11.74
C ALA A 17 6.08 6.29 10.52
N THR A 18 5.28 5.22 10.67
CA THR A 18 4.89 4.37 9.55
C THR A 18 4.07 5.15 8.52
N ALA A 19 3.08 5.94 8.94
CA ALA A 19 2.28 6.74 8.02
C ALA A 19 3.12 7.80 7.28
N ASP A 20 4.06 8.46 7.97
CA ASP A 20 4.98 9.40 7.35
C ASP A 20 5.87 8.70 6.29
N GLN A 21 6.33 7.47 6.55
CA GLN A 21 7.06 6.68 5.55
C GLN A 21 6.19 6.34 4.33
N LEU A 22 4.93 5.98 4.53
CA LEU A 22 4.00 5.66 3.44
C LEU A 22 3.71 6.89 2.56
N LEU A 23 3.57 8.07 3.15
CA LEU A 23 3.47 9.33 2.39
C LEU A 23 4.75 9.58 1.57
N SER A 24 5.93 9.31 2.14
CA SER A 24 7.19 9.44 1.39
C SER A 24 7.33 8.43 0.24
N VAL A 25 6.65 7.28 0.34
CA VAL A 25 6.54 6.32 -0.77
C VAL A 25 5.59 6.87 -1.82
N GLU A 26 4.40 7.34 -1.42
CA GLU A 26 3.40 7.94 -2.29
C GLU A 26 3.99 9.06 -3.17
N GLU A 27 4.74 9.99 -2.58
CA GLU A 27 5.39 11.11 -3.27
C GLU A 27 6.33 10.67 -4.40
N LYS A 28 6.92 9.47 -4.29
CA LYS A 28 7.83 8.91 -5.29
C LYS A 28 7.10 8.19 -6.41
N GLN A 29 5.79 7.98 -6.27
CA GLN A 29 4.99 7.20 -7.20
C GLN A 29 4.21 8.13 -8.13
N GLY A 30 4.36 7.94 -9.45
CA GLY A 30 3.71 8.80 -10.44
C GLY A 30 2.17 8.79 -10.42
N TYR A 31 1.56 7.82 -9.74
CA TYR A 31 0.11 7.69 -9.57
C TYR A 31 -0.35 7.85 -8.11
N GLY A 32 0.53 8.29 -7.20
CA GLY A 32 0.20 8.53 -5.80
C GLY A 32 -0.21 7.26 -5.04
N ILE A 33 0.46 6.14 -5.30
CA ILE A 33 0.22 4.90 -4.57
C ILE A 33 1.09 4.81 -3.33
N PRO A 34 0.54 4.53 -2.14
CA PRO A 34 1.32 4.32 -0.93
C PRO A 34 1.91 2.90 -0.88
N TYR A 35 2.45 2.40 -2.01
CA TYR A 35 3.09 1.09 -2.11
C TYR A 35 4.16 1.12 -3.21
N GLN A 36 5.28 0.45 -2.96
CA GLN A 36 6.36 0.29 -3.93
C GLN A 36 6.68 -1.19 -4.10
N TYR A 37 7.01 -1.58 -5.33
CA TYR A 37 7.56 -2.90 -5.59
C TYR A 37 8.98 -2.94 -5.02
N GLU A 38 9.27 -3.99 -4.26
CA GLU A 38 10.61 -4.30 -3.78
C GLU A 38 10.98 -5.65 -4.39
N ASP A 39 12.15 -5.74 -5.02
CA ASP A 39 12.59 -6.97 -5.68
C ASP A 39 12.89 -8.05 -4.62
N PRO A 40 12.03 -9.08 -4.47
CA PRO A 40 12.25 -10.09 -3.44
C PRO A 40 13.39 -11.05 -3.84
N TYR A 41 13.89 -10.95 -5.08
CA TYR A 41 14.98 -11.74 -5.61
C TYR A 41 16.27 -10.94 -5.75
N GLU A 42 16.33 -9.72 -5.19
CA GLU A 42 17.55 -8.93 -5.14
C GLU A 42 18.67 -9.74 -4.46
N GLY A 43 19.82 -9.87 -5.13
CA GLY A 43 20.93 -10.69 -4.65
C GLY A 43 20.77 -12.21 -4.81
N MET A 44 19.64 -12.69 -5.35
CA MET A 44 19.44 -14.11 -5.68
C MET A 44 19.85 -14.43 -7.12
N ASN A 45 20.22 -15.69 -7.37
CA ASN A 45 20.60 -16.23 -8.67
C ASN A 45 19.78 -17.48 -9.03
N GLU A 46 19.99 -18.02 -10.22
CA GLU A 46 19.27 -19.21 -10.72
C GLU A 46 19.39 -20.45 -9.81
N SER A 47 20.44 -20.53 -8.99
CA SER A 47 20.69 -21.66 -8.10
C SER A 47 19.94 -21.58 -6.76
N ASN A 48 19.44 -20.40 -6.37
CA ASN A 48 18.81 -20.19 -5.05
C ASN A 48 17.44 -19.48 -5.09
N ARG A 49 16.90 -19.16 -6.27
CA ARG A 49 15.55 -18.60 -6.42
C ARG A 49 14.45 -19.66 -6.26
N PRO A 50 13.40 -19.40 -5.46
CA PRO A 50 12.24 -20.28 -5.37
C PRO A 50 11.28 -20.09 -6.57
N TYR A 51 10.58 -21.16 -6.95
CA TYR A 51 9.54 -21.24 -8.00
C TYR A 51 9.96 -20.99 -9.46
N TYR A 52 10.88 -20.07 -9.73
CA TYR A 52 11.29 -19.72 -11.10
C TYR A 52 12.80 -19.46 -11.20
N PRO A 53 13.63 -20.50 -11.40
CA PRO A 53 15.09 -20.33 -11.48
C PRO A 53 15.52 -19.47 -12.69
N THR A 54 14.73 -19.48 -13.77
CA THR A 54 15.08 -18.83 -15.04
C THR A 54 14.24 -17.59 -15.37
N ILE A 55 13.20 -17.28 -14.58
CA ILE A 55 12.33 -16.12 -14.80
C ILE A 55 12.23 -15.32 -13.50
N VAL A 56 12.63 -14.05 -13.54
CA VAL A 56 12.42 -13.12 -12.42
C VAL A 56 11.17 -12.32 -12.72
N PRO A 57 10.04 -12.57 -12.05
CA PRO A 57 8.90 -11.68 -12.18
C PRO A 57 9.29 -10.32 -11.59
N VAL A 58 9.16 -9.27 -12.40
CA VAL A 58 9.44 -7.89 -12.00
C VAL A 58 8.12 -7.11 -12.00
N GLY A 59 7.88 -6.35 -10.93
CA GLY A 59 6.69 -5.54 -10.76
C GLY A 59 5.71 -6.14 -9.75
N TYR A 60 4.55 -5.48 -9.61
CA TYR A 60 3.62 -5.79 -8.54
C TYR A 60 3.15 -7.25 -8.53
N GLU A 61 3.31 -7.86 -7.37
CA GLU A 61 2.96 -9.25 -7.11
C GLU A 61 1.44 -9.44 -6.92
N PRO A 62 0.95 -10.69 -7.05
CA PRO A 62 -0.42 -11.02 -6.71
C PRO A 62 -0.79 -10.55 -5.30
N GLY A 63 -1.90 -9.82 -5.18
CA GLY A 63 -2.37 -9.27 -3.90
C GLY A 63 -1.82 -7.88 -3.54
N SER A 64 -1.04 -7.24 -4.42
CA SER A 64 -0.54 -5.86 -4.23
C SER A 64 -1.63 -4.83 -3.87
N ASN A 65 -2.84 -4.93 -4.44
CA ASN A 65 -3.98 -4.06 -4.04
C ASN A 65 -4.35 -4.21 -2.55
N ALA A 66 -4.21 -5.40 -1.97
CA ALA A 66 -4.44 -5.62 -0.54
C ALA A 66 -3.36 -4.96 0.32
N LYS A 67 -2.11 -4.87 -0.17
CA LYS A 67 -1.05 -4.13 0.49
C LYS A 67 -1.30 -2.63 0.47
N VAL A 68 -1.75 -2.08 -0.66
CA VAL A 68 -2.21 -0.68 -0.77
C VAL A 68 -3.29 -0.39 0.28
N LEU A 69 -4.32 -1.23 0.36
CA LEU A 69 -5.38 -1.13 1.38
C LEU A 69 -4.84 -1.18 2.81
N SER A 70 -3.91 -2.09 3.10
CA SER A 70 -3.30 -2.22 4.43
C SER A 70 -2.53 -0.95 4.82
N ASN A 71 -1.82 -0.34 3.88
CA ASN A 71 -1.10 0.91 4.09
C ASN A 71 -2.05 2.09 4.35
N MET A 72 -3.19 2.14 3.63
CA MET A 72 -4.23 3.13 3.91
C MET A 72 -4.84 2.98 5.32
N ILE A 73 -4.99 1.75 5.83
CA ILE A 73 -5.45 1.53 7.21
C ILE A 73 -4.47 2.15 8.22
N ALA A 74 -3.17 1.98 8.02
CA ALA A 74 -2.15 2.58 8.89
C ALA A 74 -2.22 4.13 8.87
N MET A 75 -2.38 4.73 7.69
CA MET A 75 -2.56 6.19 7.56
C MET A 75 -3.87 6.66 8.19
N SER A 76 -4.96 5.89 8.07
CA SER A 76 -6.25 6.20 8.71
C SER A 76 -6.11 6.26 10.23
N TYR A 77 -5.40 5.31 10.83
CA TYR A 77 -5.10 5.36 12.27
C TYR A 77 -4.23 6.55 12.65
N ALA A 78 -3.26 6.94 11.81
CA ALA A 78 -2.46 8.14 12.06
C ALA A 78 -3.33 9.41 12.04
N TYR A 79 -4.31 9.49 11.13
CA TYR A 79 -5.31 10.56 11.12
C TYR A 79 -6.16 10.55 12.40
N ASP A 80 -6.72 9.41 12.81
CA ASP A 80 -7.52 9.30 14.03
C ASP A 80 -6.75 9.75 15.28
N LEU A 81 -5.44 9.53 15.33
CA LEU A 81 -4.58 9.89 16.45
C LEU A 81 -4.16 11.37 16.46
N THR A 82 -4.02 12.00 15.29
CA THR A 82 -3.35 13.31 15.15
C THR A 82 -4.23 14.41 14.56
N ALA A 83 -5.28 14.04 13.84
CA ALA A 83 -6.08 14.90 12.97
C ALA A 83 -5.26 15.67 11.91
N GLU A 84 -4.06 15.22 11.55
CA GLU A 84 -3.27 15.81 10.47
C GLU A 84 -3.82 15.39 9.09
N GLU A 85 -4.37 16.33 8.34
CA GLU A 85 -5.03 16.11 7.04
C GLU A 85 -4.17 15.35 6.01
N LYS A 86 -2.84 15.50 6.06
CA LYS A 86 -1.91 14.79 5.17
C LYS A 86 -2.13 13.26 5.18
N TYR A 87 -2.58 12.70 6.31
CA TYR A 87 -2.85 11.27 6.43
C TYR A 87 -4.18 10.88 5.76
N ALA A 88 -5.19 11.74 5.83
CA ALA A 88 -6.44 11.55 5.09
C ALA A 88 -6.23 11.72 3.57
N ASP A 89 -5.39 12.69 3.17
CA ASP A 89 -5.00 12.89 1.78
C ASP A 89 -4.31 11.65 1.19
N GLY A 90 -3.39 11.02 1.93
CA GLY A 90 -2.74 9.79 1.46
C GLY A 90 -3.71 8.61 1.32
N VAL A 91 -4.74 8.52 2.17
CA VAL A 91 -5.83 7.56 2.00
C VAL A 91 -6.64 7.85 0.73
N LEU A 92 -6.94 9.12 0.45
CA LEU A 92 -7.63 9.52 -0.77
C LEU A 92 -6.81 9.21 -2.03
N SER A 93 -5.49 9.43 -2.01
CA SER A 93 -4.59 9.06 -3.10
C SER A 93 -4.61 7.56 -3.38
N GLY A 94 -4.52 6.72 -2.34
CA GLY A 94 -4.65 5.27 -2.48
C GLY A 94 -6.01 4.84 -3.04
N MET A 95 -7.09 5.49 -2.62
CA MET A 95 -8.43 5.24 -3.18
C MET A 95 -8.57 5.67 -4.64
N ASN A 96 -7.97 6.81 -5.03
CA ASN A 96 -7.92 7.26 -6.42
C ASN A 96 -7.26 6.19 -7.29
N TYR A 97 -6.14 5.62 -6.85
CA TYR A 97 -5.50 4.51 -7.56
C TYR A 97 -6.42 3.30 -7.73
N LEU A 98 -7.07 2.83 -6.65
CA LEU A 98 -7.98 1.67 -6.70
C LEU A 98 -9.19 1.91 -7.61
N LEU A 99 -9.61 3.17 -7.75
CA LEU A 99 -10.77 3.56 -8.56
C LEU A 99 -10.42 3.95 -10.00
N GLY A 100 -9.14 3.90 -10.39
CA GLY A 100 -8.73 4.04 -11.79
C GLY A 100 -7.67 5.09 -12.07
N ASN A 101 -7.17 5.84 -11.08
CA ASN A 101 -5.99 6.70 -11.25
C ASN A 101 -4.70 5.85 -11.22
N ASN A 102 -4.54 5.01 -12.23
CA ASN A 102 -3.43 4.07 -12.34
C ASN A 102 -3.00 3.92 -13.80
N PRO A 103 -1.83 3.31 -14.09
CA PRO A 103 -1.28 3.24 -15.44
C PRO A 103 -2.19 2.64 -16.51
N VAL A 104 -3.19 1.87 -16.10
CA VAL A 104 -4.12 1.18 -17.00
C VAL A 104 -5.54 1.75 -16.96
N SER A 105 -5.76 2.84 -16.22
CA SER A 105 -7.06 3.51 -16.09
C SER A 105 -8.20 2.58 -15.67
N PHE A 106 -7.92 1.59 -14.82
CA PHE A 106 -8.84 0.49 -14.49
C PHE A 106 -9.23 0.50 -13.02
N SER A 107 -10.53 0.49 -12.71
CA SER A 107 -11.00 0.31 -11.34
C SER A 107 -10.90 -1.15 -10.91
N TYR A 108 -10.19 -1.39 -9.82
CA TYR A 108 -10.09 -2.72 -9.20
C TYR A 108 -11.29 -3.05 -8.29
N ILE A 109 -12.22 -2.11 -8.12
CA ILE A 109 -13.45 -2.31 -7.33
C ILE A 109 -14.58 -2.77 -8.26
N THR A 110 -15.14 -3.94 -7.97
CA THR A 110 -16.17 -4.54 -8.83
C THR A 110 -17.41 -3.65 -8.88
N GLY A 111 -17.89 -3.37 -10.10
CA GLY A 111 -19.09 -2.54 -10.31
C GLY A 111 -18.85 -1.02 -10.32
N CYS A 112 -17.69 -0.54 -9.90
CA CYS A 112 -17.38 0.89 -9.82
C CYS A 112 -16.55 1.38 -11.02
N GLY A 113 -16.93 2.52 -11.62
CA GLY A 113 -16.17 3.13 -12.72
C GLY A 113 -16.52 2.65 -14.13
N ARG A 114 -15.89 3.28 -15.14
CA ARG A 114 -16.13 3.01 -16.57
C ARG A 114 -15.42 1.74 -17.03
N TYR A 115 -14.11 1.65 -16.77
CA TYR A 115 -13.30 0.45 -16.97
C TYR A 115 -13.05 -0.17 -15.61
N LYS A 116 -13.53 -1.40 -15.40
CA LYS A 116 -13.66 -1.94 -14.05
C LYS A 116 -13.62 -3.45 -14.00
N ALA A 117 -13.27 -3.97 -12.82
CA ALA A 117 -13.50 -5.36 -12.48
C ALA A 117 -15.00 -5.69 -12.60
N LEU A 118 -15.30 -6.78 -13.29
CA LEU A 118 -16.69 -7.28 -13.47
C LEU A 118 -16.93 -8.59 -12.73
N GLN A 119 -15.87 -9.39 -12.56
CA GLN A 119 -15.94 -10.71 -11.94
C GLN A 119 -14.84 -10.79 -10.89
N PRO A 120 -15.18 -11.00 -9.61
CA PRO A 120 -14.19 -11.42 -8.63
C PRO A 120 -13.66 -12.80 -9.03
N GLY A 121 -12.36 -13.02 -8.85
CA GLY A 121 -11.77 -14.34 -9.05
C GLY A 121 -12.42 -15.38 -8.14
N THR A 122 -12.67 -16.57 -8.68
CA THR A 122 -13.28 -17.71 -7.99
C THR A 122 -12.33 -18.36 -6.99
#